data_AF-A0A3M2M4D1-F1
#
_entry.id   AF-A0A3M2M4D1-F1
#
_cell.length_a   1.000
_cell.length_b   1.000
_cell.length_c   1.000
_cell.angle_alpha   90.00
_cell.angle_beta   90.00
_cell.angle_gamma   90.00
#
_symmetry.space_group_name_H-M   'P 1'
#
loop_
_entity.id
_entity.type
_entity.pdbx_description
1 polymer ?
#
loop_
_entity_poly.entity_id
_entity_poly.type
_entity_poly.pdbx_seq_one_letter_code
_entity_poly.pdbx_strand_id
1 'polypeptide(L)'
;MTEDDLDDLEFDTLRTGDHIAAARRLAELADAVSGGVSRANVLLRAGEQWQHAGEHDRAAQFYRRAVEDGGETYGDPRAYLADALFELGHVAEARALVRDIRSDEPRDPEVYRAVSETLYAHGDVLGAHEWSTTGVDVVLALRDRAAGRRPAGPGGEAVDVDDAALAEDSLEALLRLRYRARMDLGRPEDDYDAMLDDLLKNADS
;
A
#
# COMPACT_ATOMS: atom_id res chain seq x y z
N MET A 1 18.87 -13.72 -7.62
CA MET A 1 17.70 -12.90 -7.94
C MET A 1 17.66 -11.75 -6.98
N THR A 2 17.51 -10.55 -7.50
CA THR A 2 17.52 -9.27 -6.78
C THR A 2 16.18 -8.56 -6.92
N GLU A 3 16.00 -7.46 -6.19
CA GLU A 3 14.80 -6.62 -6.33
C GLU A 3 14.70 -6.05 -7.76
N ASP A 4 15.82 -5.64 -8.36
CA ASP A 4 15.90 -5.20 -9.76
C ASP A 4 15.31 -6.24 -10.75
N ASP A 5 15.51 -7.54 -10.49
CA ASP A 5 14.97 -8.60 -11.35
C ASP A 5 13.42 -8.70 -11.24
N LEU A 6 12.86 -8.33 -10.08
CA LEU A 6 11.40 -8.26 -9.87
C LEU A 6 10.82 -7.03 -10.56
N ASP A 7 11.47 -5.89 -10.44
CA ASP A 7 11.02 -4.64 -11.05
C ASP A 7 11.04 -4.72 -12.58
N ASP A 8 12.06 -5.36 -13.17
CA ASP A 8 12.11 -5.63 -14.61
C ASP A 8 10.92 -6.50 -15.08
N LEU A 9 10.52 -7.49 -14.28
CA LEU A 9 9.39 -8.37 -14.58
C LEU A 9 8.06 -7.61 -14.53
N GLU A 10 7.90 -6.71 -13.56
CA GLU A 10 6.73 -5.84 -13.48
C GLU A 10 6.68 -4.85 -14.63
N PHE A 11 7.82 -4.25 -15.00
CA PHE A 11 7.91 -3.36 -16.15
C PHE A 11 7.48 -4.05 -17.45
N ASP A 12 7.92 -5.28 -17.66
CA ASP A 12 7.48 -6.10 -18.79
C ASP A 12 5.98 -6.42 -18.76
N THR A 13 5.43 -6.61 -17.56
CA THR A 13 3.99 -6.84 -17.38
C THR A 13 3.19 -5.59 -17.73
N LEU A 14 3.60 -4.41 -17.26
CA LEU A 14 2.98 -3.14 -17.62
C LEU A 14 3.02 -2.90 -19.14
N ARG A 15 4.12 -3.29 -19.80
CA ARG A 15 4.26 -3.17 -21.25
C ARG A 15 3.35 -4.12 -22.03
N THR A 16 3.09 -5.31 -21.51
CA THR A 16 2.34 -6.37 -22.23
C THR A 16 0.87 -6.47 -21.83
N GLY A 17 0.53 -6.05 -20.61
CA GLY A 17 -0.77 -6.29 -19.97
C GLY A 17 -1.03 -7.77 -19.63
N ASP A 18 -0.04 -8.66 -19.75
CA ASP A 18 -0.23 -10.09 -19.51
C ASP A 18 -0.01 -10.46 -18.03
N HIS A 19 -0.96 -10.02 -17.21
CA HIS A 19 -0.95 -10.25 -15.77
C HIS A 19 -0.98 -11.76 -15.42
N ILE A 20 -1.62 -12.60 -16.24
CA ILE A 20 -1.66 -14.05 -16.00
C ILE A 20 -0.26 -14.67 -16.16
N ALA A 21 0.46 -14.32 -17.22
CA ALA A 21 1.82 -14.81 -17.42
C ALA A 21 2.77 -14.32 -16.32
N ALA A 22 2.65 -13.04 -15.95
CA ALA A 22 3.42 -12.46 -14.85
C ALA A 22 3.17 -13.18 -13.52
N ALA A 23 1.90 -13.39 -13.17
CA ALA A 23 1.51 -14.08 -11.94
C ALA A 23 2.06 -15.50 -11.87
N ARG A 24 2.05 -16.24 -12.99
CA ARG A 24 2.64 -17.59 -13.06
C ARG A 24 4.16 -17.57 -12.87
N ARG A 25 4.84 -16.62 -13.52
CA ARG A 25 6.29 -16.49 -13.40
C ARG A 25 6.69 -16.14 -11.96
N LEU A 26 5.98 -15.21 -11.32
CA LEU A 26 6.19 -14.87 -9.91
C LEU A 26 5.84 -16.04 -8.97
N ALA A 27 4.84 -16.85 -9.29
CA ALA A 27 4.51 -18.04 -8.50
C ALA A 27 5.64 -19.09 -8.53
N GLU A 28 6.16 -19.41 -9.71
CA GLU A 28 7.33 -20.29 -9.87
C GLU A 28 8.54 -19.75 -9.11
N LEU A 29 8.68 -18.43 -9.11
CA LEU A 29 9.74 -17.71 -8.43
C LEU A 29 9.66 -17.81 -6.90
N ALA A 30 8.47 -17.63 -6.34
CA ALA A 30 8.22 -17.75 -4.91
C ALA A 30 8.51 -19.17 -4.38
N ASP A 31 8.42 -20.19 -5.24
CA ASP A 31 8.73 -21.57 -4.89
C ASP A 31 10.23 -21.89 -5.02
N ALA A 32 10.97 -21.12 -5.82
CA ALA A 32 12.40 -21.31 -6.09
C ALA A 32 13.33 -20.41 -5.26
N VAL A 33 12.83 -19.27 -4.75
CA VAL A 33 13.66 -18.31 -4.02
C VAL A 33 14.16 -18.89 -2.70
N SER A 34 15.47 -18.79 -2.48
CA SER A 34 16.13 -19.19 -1.23
C SER A 34 16.97 -18.07 -0.60
N GLY A 35 16.91 -16.86 -1.16
CA GLY A 35 17.64 -15.67 -0.69
C GLY A 35 17.68 -14.56 -1.76
N GLY A 36 18.01 -13.35 -1.34
CA GLY A 36 18.10 -12.15 -2.20
C GLY A 36 16.84 -11.30 -2.19
N VAL A 37 15.66 -11.93 -2.36
CA VAL A 37 14.35 -11.28 -2.23
C VAL A 37 13.48 -12.04 -1.23
N SER A 38 12.59 -11.32 -0.54
CA SER A 38 11.65 -11.93 0.40
C SER A 38 10.61 -12.76 -0.33
N ARG A 39 10.44 -14.03 0.10
CA ARG A 39 9.43 -14.93 -0.46
C ARG A 39 8.02 -14.37 -0.27
N ALA A 40 7.69 -13.85 0.90
CA ALA A 40 6.43 -13.15 1.16
C ALA A 40 6.19 -12.01 0.16
N ASN A 41 7.22 -11.23 -0.18
CA ASN A 41 7.11 -10.13 -1.13
C ASN A 41 6.80 -10.62 -2.56
N VAL A 42 7.47 -11.69 -2.99
CA VAL A 42 7.18 -12.31 -4.30
C VAL A 42 5.76 -12.89 -4.34
N LEU A 43 5.29 -13.50 -3.24
CA LEU A 43 3.91 -13.99 -3.12
C LEU A 43 2.89 -12.85 -3.17
N LEU A 44 3.17 -11.72 -2.51
CA LEU A 44 2.35 -10.52 -2.56
C LEU A 44 2.22 -10.00 -4.00
N ARG A 45 3.35 -9.76 -4.68
CA ARG A 45 3.39 -9.30 -6.08
C ARG A 45 2.66 -10.28 -7.01
N ALA A 46 2.82 -11.60 -6.83
CA ALA A 46 2.08 -12.61 -7.60
C ALA A 46 0.56 -12.51 -7.39
N GLY A 47 0.12 -12.27 -6.15
CA GLY A 47 -1.29 -12.08 -5.82
C GLY A 47 -1.90 -10.88 -6.53
N GLU A 48 -1.18 -9.76 -6.60
CA GLU A 48 -1.64 -8.56 -7.32
C GLU A 48 -1.78 -8.78 -8.81
N GLN A 49 -0.87 -9.53 -9.43
CA GLN A 49 -1.02 -9.89 -10.84
C GLN A 49 -2.27 -10.75 -11.06
N TRP A 50 -2.60 -11.68 -10.16
CA TRP A 50 -3.88 -12.37 -10.22
C TRP A 50 -5.09 -11.45 -10.00
N GLN A 51 -4.98 -10.49 -9.09
CA GLN A 51 -6.02 -9.50 -8.81
C GLN A 51 -6.30 -8.62 -10.04
N HIS A 52 -5.27 -8.10 -10.70
CA HIS A 52 -5.38 -7.34 -11.95
C HIS A 52 -5.94 -8.17 -13.11
N ALA A 53 -5.73 -9.49 -13.09
CA ALA A 53 -6.34 -10.42 -14.05
C ALA A 53 -7.81 -10.76 -13.72
N GLY A 54 -8.36 -10.30 -12.59
CA GLY A 54 -9.72 -10.62 -12.13
C GLY A 54 -9.85 -12.02 -11.51
N GLU A 55 -8.74 -12.70 -11.23
CA GLU A 55 -8.71 -14.05 -10.66
C GLU A 55 -8.63 -13.98 -9.12
N HIS A 56 -9.65 -13.38 -8.49
CA HIS A 56 -9.66 -13.04 -7.06
C HIS A 56 -9.46 -14.25 -6.12
N ASP A 57 -10.00 -15.42 -6.47
CA ASP A 57 -9.78 -16.67 -5.72
C ASP A 57 -8.30 -17.06 -5.67
N ARG A 58 -7.56 -16.82 -6.77
CA ARG A 58 -6.12 -17.09 -6.81
C ARG A 58 -5.36 -16.00 -6.06
N ALA A 59 -5.70 -14.73 -6.27
CA ALA A 59 -5.09 -13.62 -5.53
C ALA A 59 -5.16 -13.88 -4.01
N ALA A 60 -6.35 -14.22 -3.50
CA ALA A 60 -6.56 -14.55 -2.09
C ALA A 60 -5.70 -15.73 -1.59
N GLN A 61 -5.44 -16.75 -2.41
CA GLN A 61 -4.54 -17.84 -2.04
C GLN A 61 -3.09 -17.36 -1.89
N PHE A 62 -2.62 -16.51 -2.80
CA PHE A 62 -1.25 -15.97 -2.75
C PHE A 62 -1.07 -15.02 -1.58
N TYR A 63 -2.04 -14.13 -1.31
CA TYR A 63 -1.96 -13.24 -0.15
C TYR A 63 -1.99 -14.02 1.17
N ARG A 64 -2.83 -15.05 1.31
CA ARG A 64 -2.78 -15.93 2.50
C ARG A 64 -1.41 -16.58 2.70
N ARG A 65 -0.81 -17.10 1.62
CA ARG A 65 0.56 -17.65 1.68
C ARG A 65 1.58 -16.59 2.09
N ALA A 66 1.45 -15.34 1.64
CA ALA A 66 2.32 -14.24 2.04
C ALA A 66 2.17 -13.93 3.55
N VAL A 67 0.93 -13.87 4.05
CA VAL A 67 0.64 -13.71 5.50
C VAL A 67 1.24 -14.86 6.32
N GLU A 68 1.10 -16.10 5.86
CA GLU A 68 1.62 -17.30 6.54
C GLU A 68 3.15 -17.36 6.53
N ASP A 69 3.80 -16.91 5.46
CA ASP A 69 5.26 -16.85 5.35
C ASP A 69 5.85 -15.84 6.36
N GLY A 70 5.17 -14.71 6.56
CA GLY A 70 5.53 -13.70 7.58
C GLY A 70 6.85 -12.96 7.29
N GLY A 71 7.39 -13.11 6.08
CA GLY A 71 8.55 -12.37 5.60
C GLY A 71 8.23 -10.90 5.31
N GLU A 72 9.27 -10.13 5.02
CA GLU A 72 9.17 -8.71 4.65
C GLU A 72 8.39 -8.53 3.34
N THR A 73 7.57 -7.48 3.26
CA THR A 73 6.76 -7.12 2.10
C THR A 73 6.71 -5.59 1.98
N TYR A 74 6.53 -5.06 0.77
CA TYR A 74 6.45 -3.61 0.56
C TYR A 74 5.13 -2.98 1.08
N GLY A 75 4.17 -3.80 1.51
CA GLY A 75 2.94 -3.39 2.20
C GLY A 75 2.33 -4.57 2.96
N ASP A 76 1.25 -4.36 3.72
CA ASP A 76 0.63 -5.42 4.52
C ASP A 76 -0.23 -6.35 3.65
N PRO A 77 0.11 -7.65 3.49
CA PRO A 77 -0.64 -8.58 2.63
C PRO A 77 -2.10 -8.77 3.06
N ARG A 78 -2.43 -8.47 4.32
CA ARG A 78 -3.81 -8.55 4.82
C ARG A 78 -4.72 -7.48 4.20
N ALA A 79 -4.18 -6.32 3.81
CA ALA A 79 -4.94 -5.29 3.12
C ALA A 79 -5.37 -5.77 1.73
N TYR A 80 -4.42 -6.33 0.97
CA TYR A 80 -4.67 -6.92 -0.36
C TYR A 80 -5.57 -8.16 -0.30
N LEU A 81 -5.40 -9.00 0.74
CA LEU A 81 -6.31 -10.11 1.00
C LEU A 81 -7.73 -9.62 1.30
N ALA A 82 -7.89 -8.54 2.06
CA ALA A 82 -9.21 -7.98 2.34
C ALA A 82 -9.91 -7.52 1.04
N ASP A 83 -9.18 -6.88 0.12
CA ASP A 83 -9.71 -6.50 -1.19
C ASP A 83 -10.21 -7.71 -2.00
N ALA A 84 -9.37 -8.73 -2.17
CA ALA A 84 -9.77 -9.97 -2.84
C ALA A 84 -10.97 -10.65 -2.16
N LEU A 85 -11.06 -10.61 -0.82
CA LEU A 85 -12.20 -11.17 -0.09
C LEU A 85 -13.49 -10.38 -0.27
N PHE A 86 -13.41 -9.05 -0.42
CA PHE A 86 -14.59 -8.26 -0.76
C PHE A 86 -15.11 -8.60 -2.15
N GLU A 87 -14.23 -8.73 -3.15
CA GLU A 87 -14.59 -9.15 -4.52
C GLU A 87 -15.25 -10.54 -4.54
N LEU A 88 -14.79 -11.46 -3.69
CA LEU A 88 -15.37 -12.78 -3.52
C LEU A 88 -16.67 -12.81 -2.68
N GLY A 89 -17.09 -11.66 -2.14
CA GLY A 89 -18.28 -11.56 -1.28
C GLY A 89 -18.08 -12.07 0.16
N HIS A 90 -16.84 -12.37 0.57
CA HIS A 90 -16.46 -12.77 1.92
C HIS A 90 -16.32 -11.56 2.87
N VAL A 91 -17.34 -10.71 2.88
CA VAL A 91 -17.35 -9.39 3.56
C VAL A 91 -16.97 -9.46 5.04
N ALA A 92 -17.42 -10.50 5.76
CA ALA A 92 -17.14 -10.62 7.20
C ALA A 92 -15.66 -10.90 7.48
N GLU A 93 -15.01 -11.71 6.65
CA GLU A 93 -13.59 -12.05 6.73
C GLU A 93 -12.73 -10.83 6.34
N ALA A 94 -13.07 -10.17 5.23
CA ALA A 94 -12.40 -8.93 4.80
C ALA A 94 -12.43 -7.85 5.90
N ARG A 95 -13.60 -7.61 6.51
CA ARG A 95 -13.74 -6.66 7.62
C ARG A 95 -13.00 -7.10 8.88
N ALA A 96 -12.79 -8.40 9.09
CA ALA A 96 -11.97 -8.89 10.20
C ALA A 96 -10.51 -8.51 10.01
N LEU A 97 -9.96 -8.76 8.81
CA LEU A 97 -8.60 -8.35 8.47
C LEU A 97 -8.38 -6.84 8.65
N VAL A 98 -9.30 -6.00 8.18
CA VAL A 98 -9.21 -4.54 8.38
C VAL A 98 -9.17 -4.16 9.87
N ARG A 99 -9.95 -4.83 10.73
CA ARG A 99 -9.91 -4.59 12.19
C ARG A 99 -8.61 -5.08 12.82
N ASP A 100 -8.09 -6.21 12.37
CA ASP A 100 -6.84 -6.75 12.87
C ASP A 100 -5.68 -5.82 12.51
N ILE A 101 -5.59 -5.35 11.26
CA ILE A 101 -4.62 -4.34 10.82
C ILE A 101 -4.74 -3.08 11.69
N ARG A 102 -5.96 -2.57 11.95
CA ARG A 102 -6.13 -1.38 12.80
C ARG A 102 -5.61 -1.60 14.22
N SER A 103 -5.79 -2.79 14.75
CA SER A 103 -5.38 -3.13 16.12
C SER A 103 -3.86 -3.22 16.28
N ASP A 104 -3.15 -3.46 15.18
CA ASP A 104 -1.68 -3.49 15.16
C ASP A 104 -1.04 -2.09 15.13
N GLU A 105 -1.84 -1.03 14.94
CA GLU A 105 -1.39 0.37 14.84
C GLU A 105 -0.20 0.53 13.87
N PRO A 106 -0.39 0.23 12.56
CA PRO A 106 0.70 0.24 11.60
C PRO A 106 1.35 1.63 11.54
N ARG A 107 2.66 1.65 11.32
CA ARG A 107 3.45 2.88 11.17
C ARG A 107 3.78 3.21 9.73
N ASP A 108 3.58 2.24 8.84
CA ASP A 108 3.82 2.37 7.42
C ASP A 108 2.62 3.07 6.76
N PRO A 109 2.82 4.24 6.13
CA PRO A 109 1.79 4.95 5.38
C PRO A 109 1.12 4.12 4.28
N GLU A 110 1.86 3.21 3.63
CA GLU A 110 1.33 2.40 2.53
C GLU A 110 0.20 1.48 2.99
N VAL A 111 0.26 1.01 4.25
CA VAL A 111 -0.83 0.21 4.84
C VAL A 111 -2.12 1.02 4.94
N TYR A 112 -2.04 2.29 5.35
CA TYR A 112 -3.22 3.15 5.40
C TYR A 112 -3.75 3.45 4.00
N ARG A 113 -2.86 3.62 3.02
CA ARG A 113 -3.24 3.87 1.62
C ARG A 113 -4.01 2.67 1.06
N ALA A 114 -3.43 1.46 1.16
CA ALA A 114 -4.03 0.24 0.65
C ALA A 114 -5.39 -0.07 1.31
N VAL A 115 -5.52 0.09 2.63
CA VAL A 115 -6.80 -0.12 3.32
C VAL A 115 -7.83 0.95 2.94
N SER A 116 -7.42 2.22 2.81
CA SER A 116 -8.33 3.29 2.38
C SER A 116 -8.87 3.07 0.98
N GLU A 117 -8.00 2.67 0.06
CA GLU A 117 -8.36 2.34 -1.32
C GLU A 117 -9.33 1.17 -1.39
N THR A 118 -9.03 0.08 -0.68
CA THR A 118 -9.90 -1.09 -0.54
C THR A 118 -11.30 -0.68 -0.04
N LEU A 119 -11.36 0.07 1.06
CA LEU A 119 -12.64 0.48 1.64
C LEU A 119 -13.44 1.39 0.70
N TYR A 120 -12.76 2.31 0.00
CA TYR A 120 -13.42 3.20 -0.95
C TYR A 120 -13.99 2.43 -2.15
N ALA A 121 -13.20 1.53 -2.74
CA ALA A 121 -13.62 0.69 -3.86
C ALA A 121 -14.87 -0.15 -3.52
N HIS A 122 -14.96 -0.64 -2.27
CA HIS A 122 -16.08 -1.44 -1.78
C HIS A 122 -17.19 -0.62 -1.11
N GLY A 123 -17.21 0.69 -1.33
CA GLY A 123 -18.31 1.59 -0.93
C GLY A 123 -18.35 1.97 0.55
N ASP A 124 -17.35 1.59 1.35
CA ASP A 124 -17.19 2.04 2.73
C ASP A 124 -16.49 3.41 2.76
N VAL A 125 -17.18 4.42 2.26
CA VAL A 125 -16.67 5.79 2.11
C VAL A 125 -16.28 6.39 3.45
N LEU A 126 -17.04 6.10 4.52
CA LEU A 126 -16.69 6.57 5.86
C LEU A 126 -15.40 5.93 6.36
N GLY A 127 -15.25 4.61 6.22
CA GLY A 127 -14.02 3.92 6.56
C GLY A 127 -12.82 4.43 5.78
N ALA A 128 -12.97 4.63 4.46
CA ALA A 128 -11.93 5.19 3.61
C ALA A 128 -11.49 6.59 4.07
N HIS A 129 -12.44 7.47 4.42
CA HIS A 129 -12.13 8.78 4.95
C HIS A 129 -11.36 8.70 6.28
N GLU A 130 -11.78 7.82 7.20
CA GLU A 130 -11.11 7.65 8.51
C GLU A 130 -9.69 7.13 8.34
N TRP A 131 -9.51 6.05 7.58
CA TRP A 131 -8.19 5.45 7.36
C TRP A 131 -7.24 6.39 6.63
N SER A 132 -7.71 7.11 5.62
CA SER A 132 -6.87 8.07 4.89
C SER A 132 -6.49 9.25 5.78
N THR A 133 -7.38 9.76 6.62
CA THR A 133 -7.06 10.80 7.60
C THR A 133 -5.97 10.34 8.57
N THR A 134 -6.12 9.14 9.16
CA THR A 134 -5.11 8.58 10.06
C THR A 134 -3.78 8.35 9.34
N GLY A 135 -3.81 7.88 8.10
CA GLY A 135 -2.60 7.72 7.28
C GLY A 135 -1.85 9.04 7.07
N VAL A 136 -2.58 10.12 6.76
CA VAL A 136 -1.96 11.45 6.64
C VAL A 136 -1.32 11.87 7.97
N ASP A 137 -2.01 11.68 9.09
CA ASP A 137 -1.47 12.02 10.41
C ASP A 137 -0.19 11.22 10.74
N VAL A 138 -0.13 9.95 10.32
CA VAL A 138 1.08 9.12 10.44
C VAL A 138 2.24 9.71 9.63
N VAL A 139 2.01 10.09 8.36
CA VAL A 139 3.05 10.72 7.53
C VAL A 139 3.53 12.03 8.14
N LEU A 140 2.62 12.89 8.59
CA LEU A 140 2.99 14.17 9.23
C LEU A 140 3.81 13.95 10.50
N ALA A 141 3.44 12.98 11.32
CA ALA A 141 4.21 12.63 12.51
C ALA A 141 5.60 12.04 12.17
N LEU A 142 5.76 11.36 11.03
CA LEU A 142 7.06 10.92 10.54
C LEU A 142 7.92 12.11 10.09
N ARG A 143 7.35 13.05 9.33
CA ARG A 143 8.03 14.30 8.93
C ARG A 143 8.50 15.11 10.13
N ASP A 144 7.67 15.31 11.14
CA ASP A 144 8.03 16.06 12.34
C ASP A 144 9.21 15.43 13.09
N ARG A 145 9.22 14.09 13.18
CA ARG A 145 10.34 13.36 13.77
C ARG A 145 11.61 13.51 12.95
N ALA A 146 11.53 13.48 11.62
CA ALA A 146 12.67 13.70 10.74
C ALA A 146 13.21 15.14 10.86
N ALA A 147 12.33 16.14 10.88
CA ALA A 147 12.70 17.54 11.06
C ALA A 147 13.31 17.83 12.45
N GLY A 148 12.82 17.17 13.50
CA GLY A 148 13.37 17.23 14.85
C GLY A 148 14.71 16.50 15.01
N ARG A 149 15.04 15.56 14.11
CA ARG A 149 16.32 14.81 14.06
C ARG A 149 17.41 15.51 13.24
N ARG A 150 17.20 16.75 12.79
CA ARG A 150 18.20 17.51 12.05
C ARG A 150 19.56 17.43 12.79
N PRO A 151 20.63 16.91 12.16
CA PRO A 151 21.80 16.51 12.91
C PRO A 151 22.52 17.76 13.46
N ALA A 152 22.57 17.86 14.79
CA ALA A 152 23.50 18.74 15.47
C ALA A 152 24.91 18.13 15.43
N GLY A 153 25.50 18.00 14.24
CA GLY A 153 26.89 17.57 14.07
C GLY A 153 27.12 16.58 12.93
N PRO A 154 28.38 16.41 12.51
CA PRO A 154 28.74 15.48 11.45
C PRO A 154 28.67 14.05 12.00
N GLY A 155 27.56 13.34 11.74
CA GLY A 155 27.39 11.94 12.13
C GLY A 155 25.99 11.48 12.53
N GLY A 156 24.94 12.30 12.35
CA GLY A 156 23.57 11.78 12.48
C GLY A 156 23.24 10.89 11.29
N GLU A 157 22.81 9.66 11.54
CA GLU A 157 22.27 8.75 10.52
C GLU A 157 21.23 9.52 9.71
N ALA A 158 21.49 9.67 8.41
CA ALA A 158 20.54 10.25 7.48
C ALA A 158 19.28 9.37 7.54
N VAL A 159 18.10 10.01 7.65
CA VAL A 159 16.89 9.33 7.18
C VAL A 159 17.19 9.00 5.72
N ASP A 160 17.11 7.72 5.33
CA ASP A 160 17.38 7.33 3.96
C ASP A 160 16.48 8.18 3.06
N VAL A 161 17.08 8.83 2.06
CA VAL A 161 16.38 9.81 1.20
C VAL A 161 15.18 9.15 0.51
N ASP A 162 15.27 7.83 0.32
CA ASP A 162 14.23 6.98 -0.25
C ASP A 162 13.02 6.82 0.69
N ASP A 163 13.22 6.65 2.01
CA ASP A 163 12.12 6.57 3.00
C ASP A 163 11.32 7.88 3.05
N ALA A 164 12.01 9.02 2.88
CA ALA A 164 11.37 10.32 2.85
C ALA A 164 10.55 10.50 1.56
N ALA A 165 11.09 10.13 0.40
CA ALA A 165 10.38 10.21 -0.88
C ALA A 165 9.15 9.27 -0.93
N LEU A 166 9.28 8.05 -0.41
CA LEU A 166 8.16 7.10 -0.32
C LEU A 166 7.05 7.65 0.59
N ALA A 167 7.41 8.24 1.73
CA ALA A 167 6.42 8.90 2.60
C ALA A 167 5.73 10.09 1.92
N GLU A 168 6.41 10.83 1.02
CA GLU A 168 5.81 11.92 0.24
C GLU A 168 4.79 11.41 -0.78
N ASP A 169 5.12 10.35 -1.52
CA ASP A 169 4.21 9.74 -2.50
C ASP A 169 2.96 9.16 -1.81
N SER A 170 3.13 8.50 -0.66
CA SER A 170 2.01 8.03 0.15
C SER A 170 1.13 9.19 0.63
N LEU A 171 1.71 10.35 0.97
CA LEU A 171 0.95 11.51 1.45
C LEU A 171 -0.02 12.03 0.40
N GLU A 172 0.46 12.26 -0.83
CA GLU A 172 -0.40 12.76 -1.90
C GLU A 172 -1.54 11.77 -2.19
N ALA A 173 -1.21 10.47 -2.28
CA ALA A 173 -2.20 9.44 -2.52
C ALA A 173 -3.28 9.36 -1.42
N LEU A 174 -2.87 9.43 -0.15
CA LEU A 174 -3.76 9.46 1.00
C LEU A 174 -4.66 10.70 0.99
N LEU A 175 -4.11 11.88 0.72
CA LEU A 175 -4.88 13.13 0.61
C LEU A 175 -5.89 13.08 -0.54
N ARG A 176 -5.51 12.53 -1.70
CA ARG A 176 -6.44 12.34 -2.84
C ARG A 176 -7.56 11.35 -2.52
N LEU A 177 -7.28 10.26 -1.80
CA LEU A 177 -8.30 9.31 -1.34
C LEU A 177 -9.24 9.98 -0.34
N ARG A 178 -8.68 10.71 0.63
CA ARG A 178 -9.44 11.47 1.62
C ARG A 178 -10.36 12.49 0.96
N TYR A 179 -9.84 13.29 0.03
CA TYR A 179 -10.60 14.29 -0.73
C TYR A 179 -11.84 13.65 -1.40
N ARG A 180 -11.64 12.53 -2.11
CA ARG A 180 -12.73 11.80 -2.79
C ARG A 180 -13.78 11.32 -1.79
N ALA A 181 -13.35 10.65 -0.73
CA ALA A 181 -14.25 10.17 0.30
C ALA A 181 -15.01 11.31 1.02
N ARG A 182 -14.33 12.43 1.30
CA ARG A 182 -14.90 13.63 1.93
C ARG A 182 -15.95 14.31 1.05
N MET A 183 -15.70 14.39 -0.26
CA MET A 183 -16.68 14.85 -1.26
C MET A 183 -17.92 13.97 -1.27
N ASP A 184 -17.75 12.64 -1.33
CA ASP A 184 -18.87 11.68 -1.37
C ASP A 184 -19.69 11.67 -0.07
N LEU A 185 -19.06 12.02 1.05
CA LEU A 185 -19.75 12.23 2.34
C LEU A 185 -20.47 13.59 2.43
N GLY A 186 -20.32 14.48 1.44
CA GLY A 186 -20.91 15.82 1.44
C GLY A 186 -20.36 16.73 2.55
N ARG A 187 -19.11 16.50 2.98
CA ARG A 187 -18.48 17.29 4.05
C ARG A 187 -17.83 18.56 3.47
N PRO A 188 -17.80 19.67 4.24
CA PRO A 188 -17.10 20.88 3.81
C PRO A 188 -15.59 20.63 3.75
N GLU A 189 -14.90 21.42 2.93
CA GLU A 189 -13.43 21.41 2.84
C GLU A 189 -12.78 21.74 4.19
N ASP A 190 -11.58 21.20 4.39
CA ASP A 190 -10.77 21.41 5.60
C ASP A 190 -9.27 21.56 5.30
N ASP A 191 -8.46 21.66 6.35
CA ASP A 191 -7.02 21.94 6.26
C ASP A 191 -6.24 20.89 5.46
N TYR A 192 -6.74 19.65 5.38
CA TYR A 192 -6.11 18.61 4.55
C TYR A 192 -6.37 18.85 3.06
N ASP A 193 -7.54 19.41 2.68
CA ASP A 193 -7.81 19.79 1.29
C ASP A 193 -6.88 20.93 0.85
N ALA A 194 -6.64 21.91 1.72
CA ALA A 194 -5.67 22.98 1.47
C ALA A 194 -4.23 22.43 1.32
N MET A 195 -3.87 21.42 2.12
CA MET A 195 -2.57 20.74 2.01
C MET A 195 -2.41 20.02 0.67
N LEU A 196 -3.45 19.33 0.20
CA LEU A 196 -3.45 18.69 -1.11
C LEU A 196 -3.25 19.72 -2.22
N ASP A 197 -3.99 20.84 -2.18
CA ASP A 197 -3.86 21.92 -3.15
C ASP A 197 -2.42 22.47 -3.22
N ASP A 198 -1.78 22.64 -2.06
CA ASP A 198 -0.40 23.15 -2.01
C ASP A 198 0.62 22.14 -2.54
N LEU A 199 0.44 20.83 -2.28
CA LEU A 199 1.27 19.78 -2.87
C LEU A 199 1.18 19.79 -4.40
N LEU A 200 -0.04 19.85 -4.95
CA LEU A 200 -0.26 19.84 -6.39
C LEU A 200 0.34 21.07 -7.09
N LYS A 201 0.24 22.27 -6.48
CA LYS A 201 0.88 23.48 -7.03
C LYS A 201 2.40 23.37 -7.10
N ASN A 202 3.01 22.72 -6.11
CA ASN A 202 4.46 22.57 -6.03
C ASN A 202 4.99 21.51 -7.01
N ALA A 203 4.19 20.50 -7.36
CA ALA A 203 4.54 19.50 -8.36
C ALA A 203 4.58 20.05 -9.80
N ASP A 204 3.78 21.09 -10.08
CA ASP A 204 3.70 21.76 -11.39
C ASP A 204 4.73 22.90 -11.58
N SER A 205 5.55 23.21 -10.57
CA SER A 205 6.49 24.35 -10.53
C SER A 205 7.93 23.94 -10.82
#